data_AF-A0A2X3KLQ3-F1
#
_entry.id   AF-A0A2X3KLQ3-F1
#
_cell.length_a   1.000
_cell.length_b   1.000
_cell.length_c   1.000
_cell.angle_alpha   90.00
_cell.angle_beta   90.00
_cell.angle_gamma   90.00
#
_symmetry.space_group_name_H-M   'P 1'
#
loop_
_entity.id
_entity.type
_entity.pdbx_description
1 polymer ?
#
loop_
_entity_poly.entity_id
_entity_poly.type
_entity_poly.pdbx_seq_one_letter_code
_entity_poly.pdbx_strand_id
1 'polypeptide(L)' 'MKYSLTAKGHGKDALGQVDIVANYNGRRFHGVGLATDIVESSAKAMVHVLNNIWRAAEVEKELQRKAQHNENNKETV' A
#
# COMPACT_ATOMS: atom_id res chain seq x y z
N MET A 1 6.47 1.35 12.38
CA MET A 1 6.92 1.07 11.00
C MET A 1 7.86 -0.13 11.07
N LYS A 2 7.71 -1.10 10.17
CA LYS A 2 8.65 -2.24 10.04
C LYS A 2 9.30 -2.17 8.66
N TYR A 3 10.60 -2.41 8.62
CA TYR A 3 11.41 -2.46 7.41
C TYR A 3 12.17 -3.79 7.39
N SER A 4 12.18 -4.48 6.26
CA SER A 4 12.99 -5.68 6.05
C SER A 4 13.60 -5.70 4.66
N LEU A 5 14.88 -6.06 4.59
CA LEU A 5 15.64 -6.21 3.36
C LEU A 5 15.99 -7.68 3.18
N THR A 6 15.72 -8.22 1.99
CA THR A 6 16.09 -9.58 1.59
C THR A 6 16.74 -9.55 0.22
N ALA A 7 17.73 -10.41 -0.01
CA ALA A 7 18.32 -10.59 -1.34
C ALA A 7 17.63 -11.76 -2.05
N LYS A 8 17.22 -11.56 -3.29
CA LYS A 8 16.72 -12.60 -4.18
C LYS A 8 17.70 -12.83 -5.32
N GLY A 9 18.24 -14.04 -5.40
CA GLY A 9 19.27 -14.42 -6.38
C GLY A 9 20.69 -14.35 -5.82
N HIS A 10 21.66 -14.68 -6.66
CA HIS A 10 23.07 -14.79 -6.31
C HIS A 10 23.96 -14.06 -7.33
N GLY A 11 25.06 -13.46 -6.85
CA GLY A 11 26.00 -12.72 -7.69
C GLY A 11 25.70 -11.22 -7.78
N LYS A 12 26.39 -10.54 -8.71
CA LYS A 12 26.35 -9.08 -8.88
C LYS A 12 24.96 -8.54 -9.29
N ASP A 13 24.14 -9.40 -9.88
CA ASP A 13 22.80 -9.08 -10.37
C ASP A 13 21.69 -9.53 -9.39
N ALA A 14 22.05 -9.84 -8.15
CA ALA A 14 21.06 -10.16 -7.12
C ALA A 14 20.12 -8.97 -6.91
N LEU A 15 18.82 -9.26 -6.84
CA LEU A 15 17.81 -8.24 -6.61
C LEU A 15 17.67 -8.02 -5.10
N GLY A 16 17.85 -6.77 -4.66
CA GLY A 16 17.45 -6.32 -3.34
C GLY A 16 15.93 -6.18 -3.27
N GLN A 17 15.28 -7.04 -2.51
CA GLN A 17 13.87 -6.89 -2.16
C GLN A 17 13.75 -6.15 -0.82
N VAL A 18 13.01 -5.05 -0.82
CA VAL A 18 12.69 -4.30 0.39
C VAL A 18 11.20 -4.42 0.66
N ASP A 19 10.83 -4.82 1.86
CA ASP A 19 9.46 -4.87 2.35
C ASP A 19 9.28 -3.80 3.44
N ILE A 20 8.28 -2.94 3.28
CA ILE A 20 7.90 -1.90 4.25
C ILE A 20 6.48 -2.16 4.73
N VAL A 21 6.29 -2.16 6.04
CA VAL A 21 4.98 -2.10 6.69
C VAL A 21 4.84 -0.77 7.43
N ALA A 22 3.90 0.06 6.99
CA ALA A 22 3.53 1.29 7.65
C ALA A 22 2.20 1.15 8.40
N ASN A 23 2.10 1.81 9.55
CA ASN A 23 0.82 1.99 10.25
C ASN A 23 0.30 3.38 9.90
N TYR A 24 -0.94 3.47 9.41
CA TYR A 24 -1.62 4.72 9.12
C TYR A 24 -3.10 4.59 9.48
N ASN A 25 -3.65 5.54 10.24
CA ASN A 25 -5.04 5.52 10.73
C ASN A 25 -5.45 4.17 11.34
N GLY A 26 -4.60 3.58 12.19
CA GLY A 26 -4.85 2.29 12.84
C GLY A 26 -4.79 1.06 11.90
N ARG A 27 -4.48 1.24 10.61
CA ARG A 27 -4.40 0.18 9.60
C ARG A 27 -2.95 -0.05 9.18
N ARG A 28 -2.63 -1.30 8.83
CA ARG A 28 -1.32 -1.69 8.28
C ARG A 28 -1.35 -1.68 6.77
N PHE A 29 -0.34 -1.04 6.17
CA PHE A 29 -0.13 -0.98 4.73
C PHE A 29 1.23 -1.58 4.40
N HIS A 30 1.24 -2.47 3.42
CA HIS A 30 2.44 -3.14 2.95
C HIS A 30 2.87 -2.59 1.59
N GLY A 31 4.17 -2.46 1.37
CA GLY A 31 4.74 -2.14 0.08
C GLY A 31 6.05 -2.88 -0.13
N VAL A 32 6.28 -3.33 -1.36
CA VAL A 32 7.45 -4.11 -1.76
C VAL A 32 8.21 -3.38 -2.84
N GLY A 33 9.52 -3.28 -2.72
CA GLY A 33 10.41 -2.81 -3.76
C GLY A 33 11.32 -3.93 -4.23
N LEU A 34 11.66 -3.91 -5.52
CA LEU A 34 12.61 -4.85 -6.12
C LEU A 34 13.50 -4.08 -7.10
N ALA A 35 14.80 -4.05 -6.82
CA ALA A 35 15.83 -3.47 -7.67
C ALA A 35 17.20 -4.03 -7.27
N THR A 36 18.19 -3.93 -8.14
CA THR A 36 19.59 -4.23 -7.80
C THR A 36 20.15 -3.21 -6.81
N ASP A 37 19.67 -1.96 -6.87
CA ASP A 37 19.98 -0.92 -5.90
C ASP A 37 19.00 -0.90 -4.73
N ILE A 38 19.52 -0.93 -3.50
CA ILE A 38 18.73 -1.00 -2.28
C ILE A 38 17.96 0.30 -2.01
N VAL A 39 18.51 1.46 -2.39
CA VAL A 39 17.86 2.77 -2.24
C VAL A 39 16.70 2.86 -3.22
N GLU A 40 16.90 2.46 -4.47
CA GLU A 40 15.82 2.39 -5.47
C GLU A 40 14.71 1.43 -5.01
N SER A 41 15.09 0.25 -4.52
CA SER A 41 14.15 -0.73 -3.97
C SER A 41 13.35 -0.14 -2.79
N SER A 42 14.03 0.55 -1.87
CA SER A 42 13.37 1.21 -0.74
C SER A 42 12.39 2.30 -1.18
N ALA A 43 12.75 3.09 -2.20
CA ALA A 43 11.86 4.10 -2.77
C ALA A 43 10.60 3.47 -3.39
N LYS A 44 10.76 2.39 -4.18
CA LYS A 44 9.64 1.64 -4.77
C LYS A 44 8.71 1.08 -3.70
N ALA A 45 9.26 0.48 -2.63
CA ALA A 45 8.48 -0.03 -1.52
C ALA A 45 7.63 1.06 -0.85
N MET A 46 8.21 2.25 -0.65
CA MET A 46 7.51 3.39 -0.07
C MET A 46 6.39 3.92 -0.97
N VAL A 47 6.64 4.04 -2.28
CA VAL A 47 5.60 4.43 -3.26
C VAL A 47 4.43 3.45 -3.22
N HIS A 48 4.69 2.15 -3.13
CA HIS A 48 3.63 1.15 -2.98
C HIS A 48 2.81 1.32 -1.70
N VAL A 49 3.46 1.59 -0.56
CA VAL A 49 2.74 1.90 0.69
C VAL A 49 1.82 3.11 0.51
N LEU A 50 2.33 4.21 -0.05
CA LEU A 50 1.57 5.45 -0.23
C LEU A 50 0.38 5.26 -1.19
N ASN A 51 0.59 4.55 -2.30
CA ASN A 51 -0.48 4.22 -3.25
C ASN A 51 -1.58 3.37 -2.59
N ASN A 52 -1.19 2.41 -1.74
CA ASN A 52 -2.14 1.57 -1.03
C ASN A 52 -2.93 2.36 0.02
N ILE A 53 -2.30 3.31 0.72
CA ILE A 53 -2.98 4.24 1.63
C ILE A 53 -4.00 5.09 0.87
N TRP A 54 -3.56 5.73 -0.22
CA TRP A 54 -4.43 6.58 -1.03
C TRP A 54 -5.62 5.80 -1.58
N ARG A 55 -5.39 4.62 -2.16
CA ARG A 55 -6.45 3.76 -2.67
C ARG A 55 -7.44 3.35 -1.59
N ALA A 56 -6.96 3.04 -0.39
CA ALA A 56 -7.84 2.70 0.72
C ALA A 56 -8.75 3.86 1.14
N ALA A 57 -8.25 5.10 1.11
CA ALA A 57 -9.04 6.29 1.39
C ALA A 57 -10.11 6.55 0.31
N GLU A 58 -9.77 6.39 -0.97
CA GLU A 58 -10.75 6.54 -2.06
C GLU A 58 -11.85 5.48 -2.00
N VAL A 59 -11.50 4.23 -1.71
CA VAL A 59 -12.51 3.16 -1.52
C VAL A 59 -13.45 3.49 -0.36
N GLU A 60 -12.94 4.04 0.74
CA GLU A 60 -13.76 4.41 1.90
C GLU A 60 -14.77 5.53 1.57
N LYS A 61 -14.34 6.57 0.84
CA LYS A 61 -15.23 7.62 0.34
C LYS A 61 -16.35 7.05 -0.53
N GLU A 62 -16.00 6.13 -1.44
CA GLU A 62 -16.97 5.57 -2.39
C GLU A 62 -17.96 4.63 -1.70
N LEU A 63 -17.55 3.91 -0.66
CA LEU A 63 -18.44 3.11 0.18
C LEU A 63 -19.42 3.99 0.96
N GLN A 64 -18.96 5.11 1.53
CA GLN A 64 -19.83 6.06 2.22
C GLN A 64 -20.88 6.66 1.27
N ARG A 65 -20.47 7.06 0.06
CA ARG A 65 -21.37 7.57 -0.98
C ARG A 65 -22.47 6.58 -1.34
N LYS A 66 -22.11 5.30 -1.49
CA LYS A 66 -23.07 4.22 -1.79
C LYS A 66 -24.02 3.95 -0.62
N ALA A 67 -23.52 4.01 0.62
CA ALA A 67 -24.36 3.83 1.81
C ALA A 67 -25.44 4.92 1.90
N GLN A 68 -25.06 6.19 1.75
CA GLN A 68 -25.99 7.33 1.76
C GLN A 68 -27.03 7.24 0.64
N HIS A 69 -26.63 6.86 -0.57
CA HIS A 69 -27.57 6.70 -1.68
C HIS A 69 -28.59 5.59 -1.41
N ASN A 70 -28.17 4.48 -0.79
CA ASN A 70 -29.07 3.39 -0.44
C ASN A 70 -30.05 3.74 0.69
N GLU A 71 -29.63 4.58 1.65
CA GLU A 71 -30.50 5.07 2.72
C GLU A 71 -31.58 6.02 2.17
N ASN A 72 -31.19 6.99 1.34
CA ASN A 72 -32.13 7.93 0.72
C ASN A 72 -33.21 7.22 -0.12
N ASN A 73 -32.85 6.15 -0.83
CA ASN A 73 -33.79 5.36 -1.63
C ASN A 73 -34.78 4.53 -0.79
N LYS A 74 -34.48 4.26 0.48
CA LYS A 74 -35.39 3.53 1.39
C LYS A 74 -36.43 4.46 2.04
N GLU A 75 -36.12 5.74 2.20
CA GLU A 75 -37.04 6.74 2.75
C GLU A 75 -38.05 7.24 1.72
N THR A 76 -37.83 6.97 0.43
CA THR A 76 -38.70 7.37 -0.69
C THR A 76 -39.69 6.29 -1.14
N VAL A 77 -39.73 5.12 -0.49
CA VAL A 77 -40.65 4.00 -0.78
C VAL A 77 -41.63 3.72 0.34
#